data_AF-A0A959E6S4-F1
#
_entry.id   AF-A0A959E6S4-F1
#
_cell.length_a   1.000
_cell.length_b   1.000
_cell.length_c   1.000
_cell.angle_alpha   90.00
_cell.angle_beta   90.00
_cell.angle_gamma   90.00
#
_symmetry.space_group_name_H-M   'P 1'
#
loop_
_entity.id
_entity.type
_entity.pdbx_description
1 polymer ?
#
loop_
_entity_poly.entity_id
_entity_poly.type
_entity_poly.pdbx_seq_one_letter_code
_entity_poly.pdbx_strand_id
1 'polypeptide(L)'
;SWASTLQTKAATLGSAGFTYVWLPPMSRASFGSCSNGYDPKDLYDIGLAGEGPTGFGTQSQVNTLISALNTNGIQAVADVVYNHRDGGNAENNPALRDYITQYYDYNGTTIRKEPFPTDRYRVVIPIGSGTPFGPGDFYFKISSKSGHSRFHNKHYRVYMQTDRVGWQSLTDLSESEPNGGGDCGESNNDIFLGRNMNAHIDAFGCLTDEFHLNLTANDLNTTDNLYIYYGNDEGYTDHRIYGIWYDPEGPAGGFNVDLNTYVNYQTYTDFSGLPSGQGAMNFEHFKPNSANASYTWLEGDWDYLYFFYDYDQDRQITRDVLNAWSKWLWTDVGIRGFR
;
A
#
# COMPACT_ATOMS: atom_id res chain seq x y z
N SER A 1 -23.65 -1.80 -19.06
CA SER A 1 -23.14 -2.01 -17.69
C SER A 1 -23.85 -3.22 -17.08
N TRP A 2 -23.27 -3.83 -16.04
CA TRP A 2 -23.92 -4.93 -15.32
C TRP A 2 -25.31 -4.54 -14.81
N ALA A 3 -25.45 -3.34 -14.26
CA ALA A 3 -26.71 -2.81 -13.74
C ALA A 3 -27.84 -2.84 -14.79
N SER A 4 -27.59 -2.31 -15.99
CA SER A 4 -28.58 -2.31 -17.08
C SER A 4 -28.90 -3.73 -17.59
N THR A 5 -27.89 -4.59 -17.71
CA THR A 5 -28.12 -5.97 -18.16
C THR A 5 -29.01 -6.75 -17.18
N LEU A 6 -28.76 -6.63 -15.87
CA LEU A 6 -29.59 -7.27 -14.85
C LEU A 6 -31.00 -6.67 -14.81
N GLN A 7 -31.13 -5.37 -15.02
CA GLN A 7 -32.42 -4.67 -14.99
C GLN A 7 -33.37 -5.22 -16.07
N THR A 8 -32.86 -5.47 -17.29
CA THR A 8 -33.67 -6.07 -18.37
C THR A 8 -34.11 -7.52 -18.09
N LYS A 9 -33.46 -8.20 -17.14
CA LYS A 9 -33.77 -9.59 -16.76
C LYS A 9 -34.67 -9.72 -15.54
N ALA A 10 -34.90 -8.63 -14.80
CA ALA A 10 -35.62 -8.66 -13.51
C ALA A 10 -37.00 -9.35 -13.60
N ALA A 11 -37.79 -9.06 -14.64
CA ALA A 11 -39.11 -9.68 -14.82
C ALA A 11 -39.05 -11.18 -15.10
N THR A 12 -38.09 -11.60 -15.93
CA THR A 12 -37.87 -13.03 -16.21
C THR A 12 -37.40 -13.77 -14.97
N LEU A 13 -36.50 -13.18 -14.18
CA LEU A 13 -36.00 -13.75 -12.94
C LEU A 13 -37.13 -13.90 -11.90
N GLY A 14 -37.97 -12.86 -11.74
CA GLY A 14 -39.09 -12.91 -10.80
C GLY A 14 -40.13 -13.95 -11.21
N SER A 15 -40.45 -14.02 -12.50
CA SER A 15 -41.36 -15.04 -13.05
C SER A 15 -40.82 -16.46 -12.89
N ALA A 16 -39.49 -16.63 -12.86
CA ALA A 16 -38.84 -17.91 -12.61
C ALA A 16 -38.81 -18.29 -11.11
N GLY A 17 -39.26 -17.41 -10.21
CA GLY A 17 -39.37 -17.67 -8.78
C GLY A 17 -38.13 -17.30 -7.95
N PHE A 18 -37.15 -16.59 -8.53
CA PHE A 18 -36.05 -16.04 -7.74
C PHE A 18 -36.57 -14.93 -6.83
N THR A 19 -36.13 -14.93 -5.56
CA THR A 19 -36.50 -13.91 -4.57
C THR A 19 -35.31 -13.11 -4.07
N TYR A 20 -34.09 -13.52 -4.41
CA TYR A 20 -32.84 -12.81 -4.12
C TYR A 20 -31.92 -12.83 -5.34
N VAL A 21 -31.18 -11.74 -5.54
CA VAL A 21 -30.07 -11.68 -6.51
C VAL A 21 -28.85 -11.08 -5.81
N TRP A 22 -27.76 -11.84 -5.78
CA TRP A 22 -26.45 -11.35 -5.37
C TRP A 22 -25.82 -10.54 -6.51
N LEU A 23 -25.54 -9.28 -6.21
CA LEU A 23 -24.91 -8.33 -7.12
C LEU A 23 -23.39 -8.30 -6.87
N PRO A 24 -22.56 -8.18 -7.92
CA PRO A 24 -21.16 -7.81 -7.76
C PRO A 24 -20.98 -6.54 -6.93
N PRO A 25 -19.79 -6.30 -6.34
CA PRO A 25 -19.52 -5.06 -5.61
C PRO A 25 -19.79 -3.85 -6.51
N MET A 26 -20.57 -2.90 -5.98
CA MET A 26 -21.08 -1.76 -6.76
C MET A 26 -20.25 -0.48 -6.57
N SER A 27 -19.54 -0.40 -5.44
CA SER A 27 -18.74 0.75 -5.03
C SER A 27 -17.57 0.99 -5.98
N ARG A 28 -17.09 2.24 -6.03
CA ARG A 28 -15.95 2.60 -6.88
C ARG A 28 -14.71 1.87 -6.40
N ALA A 29 -14.12 1.17 -7.35
CA ALA A 29 -12.87 0.44 -7.21
C ALA A 29 -11.64 1.33 -7.51
N SER A 30 -10.47 0.91 -7.05
CA SER A 30 -9.20 1.59 -7.36
C SER A 30 -8.85 1.51 -8.85
N PHE A 31 -9.17 0.39 -9.52
CA PHE A 31 -9.05 0.24 -10.99
C PHE A 31 -10.23 0.86 -11.77
N GLY A 32 -11.09 1.64 -11.09
CA GLY A 32 -12.17 2.40 -11.70
C GLY A 32 -13.20 1.53 -12.42
N SER A 33 -13.60 1.94 -13.63
CA SER A 33 -14.65 1.28 -14.42
C SER A 33 -14.22 -0.05 -15.03
N CYS A 34 -12.93 -0.37 -15.05
CA CYS A 34 -12.39 -1.64 -15.53
C CYS A 34 -12.42 -2.74 -14.47
N SER A 35 -12.70 -2.40 -13.20
CA SER A 35 -12.70 -3.36 -12.11
C SER A 35 -13.99 -4.18 -12.01
N ASN A 36 -13.86 -5.39 -11.46
CA ASN A 36 -14.97 -6.21 -10.97
C ASN A 36 -15.45 -5.81 -9.56
N GLY A 37 -14.78 -4.85 -8.89
CA GLY A 37 -15.23 -4.22 -7.65
C GLY A 37 -14.62 -4.77 -6.35
N TYR A 38 -13.77 -5.79 -6.41
CA TYR A 38 -13.14 -6.41 -5.22
C TYR A 38 -11.90 -5.66 -4.70
N ASP A 39 -11.67 -4.46 -5.18
CA ASP A 39 -10.59 -3.52 -4.85
C ASP A 39 -11.23 -2.18 -4.42
N PRO A 40 -12.10 -2.18 -3.38
CA PRO A 40 -12.93 -1.04 -3.06
C PRO A 40 -12.08 0.18 -2.68
N LYS A 41 -12.40 1.33 -3.27
CA LYS A 41 -11.76 2.63 -3.00
C LYS A 41 -12.72 3.59 -2.32
N ASP A 42 -13.80 3.97 -2.98
CA ASP A 42 -14.83 4.86 -2.42
C ASP A 42 -16.11 4.07 -2.16
N LEU A 43 -16.31 3.69 -0.89
CA LEU A 43 -17.39 2.80 -0.45
C LEU A 43 -18.79 3.36 -0.78
N TYR A 44 -18.94 4.69 -0.74
CA TYR A 44 -20.24 5.37 -0.91
C TYR A 44 -20.47 5.86 -2.34
N ASP A 45 -19.50 5.67 -3.23
CA ASP A 45 -19.66 5.97 -4.66
C ASP A 45 -20.07 4.71 -5.43
N ILE A 46 -21.36 4.59 -5.74
CA ILE A 46 -21.91 3.53 -6.61
C ILE A 46 -22.09 3.99 -8.07
N GLY A 47 -21.28 4.95 -8.51
CA GLY A 47 -21.30 5.55 -9.85
C GLY A 47 -21.89 6.96 -9.86
N LEU A 48 -21.46 7.81 -8.92
CA LEU A 48 -21.87 9.21 -8.78
C LEU A 48 -21.73 9.97 -10.11
N ALA A 49 -22.69 10.87 -10.39
CA ALA A 49 -22.77 11.53 -11.68
C ALA A 49 -21.50 12.34 -12.07
N GLY A 50 -20.80 12.92 -11.09
CA GLY A 50 -19.56 13.67 -11.31
C GLY A 50 -18.32 12.80 -11.56
N GLU A 51 -18.34 11.53 -11.12
CA GLU A 51 -17.19 10.61 -11.15
C GLU A 51 -17.31 9.55 -12.27
N GLY A 52 -18.43 9.53 -12.98
CA GLY A 52 -18.72 8.54 -14.02
C GLY A 52 -19.12 7.16 -13.48
N PRO A 53 -19.33 6.16 -14.36
CA PRO A 53 -19.75 4.82 -13.95
C PRO A 53 -18.66 4.06 -13.21
N THR A 54 -19.06 3.19 -12.28
CA THR A 54 -18.21 2.09 -11.79
C THR A 54 -18.22 0.94 -12.81
N GLY A 55 -17.46 -0.14 -12.57
CA GLY A 55 -17.56 -1.35 -13.38
C GLY A 55 -18.97 -1.97 -13.37
N PHE A 56 -19.75 -1.69 -12.32
CA PHE A 56 -21.14 -2.14 -12.22
C PHE A 56 -22.12 -1.25 -13.00
N GLY A 57 -21.95 0.07 -12.97
CA GLY A 57 -22.77 1.04 -13.68
C GLY A 57 -22.74 2.45 -13.08
N THR A 58 -23.62 3.33 -13.55
CA THR A 58 -23.88 4.62 -12.88
C THR A 58 -24.89 4.45 -11.75
N GLN A 59 -24.88 5.35 -10.77
CA GLN A 59 -25.82 5.35 -9.64
C GLN A 59 -27.29 5.31 -10.11
N SER A 60 -27.62 6.05 -11.17
CA SER A 60 -28.97 6.03 -11.77
C SER A 60 -29.34 4.64 -12.31
N GLN A 61 -28.41 3.95 -12.96
CA GLN A 61 -28.61 2.59 -13.44
C GLN A 61 -28.77 1.61 -12.27
N VAL A 62 -27.99 1.76 -11.20
CA VAL A 62 -28.12 0.95 -9.98
C VAL A 62 -29.50 1.15 -9.35
N ASN A 63 -29.93 2.40 -9.14
CA ASN A 63 -31.25 2.69 -8.56
C ASN A 63 -32.41 2.13 -9.41
N THR A 64 -32.27 2.19 -10.74
CA THR A 64 -33.24 1.63 -11.68
C THR A 64 -33.28 0.10 -11.60
N LEU A 65 -32.13 -0.55 -11.50
CA LEU A 65 -32.04 -2.00 -11.27
C LEU A 65 -32.72 -2.41 -9.97
N ILE A 66 -32.37 -1.77 -8.84
CA ILE A 66 -32.93 -2.10 -7.52
C ILE A 66 -34.47 -1.96 -7.55
N SER A 67 -34.98 -0.90 -8.17
CA SER A 67 -36.43 -0.69 -8.34
C SER A 67 -37.09 -1.79 -9.18
N ALA A 68 -36.44 -2.22 -10.27
CA ALA A 68 -36.94 -3.29 -11.12
C ALA A 68 -36.93 -4.65 -10.41
N LEU A 69 -35.89 -4.95 -9.63
CA LEU A 69 -35.83 -6.17 -8.80
C LEU A 69 -36.97 -6.18 -7.78
N ASN A 70 -37.12 -5.09 -7.01
CA ASN A 70 -38.17 -4.96 -6.00
C ASN A 70 -39.58 -5.10 -6.59
N THR A 71 -39.84 -4.49 -7.75
CA THR A 71 -41.13 -4.60 -8.46
C THR A 71 -41.47 -6.05 -8.84
N ASN A 72 -40.44 -6.88 -9.04
CA ASN A 72 -40.59 -8.30 -9.37
C ASN A 72 -40.41 -9.23 -8.16
N GLY A 73 -40.50 -8.69 -6.94
CA GLY A 73 -40.41 -9.49 -5.70
C GLY A 73 -39.00 -10.01 -5.39
N ILE A 74 -37.96 -9.44 -6.00
CA ILE A 74 -36.57 -9.84 -5.81
C ILE A 74 -35.86 -8.83 -4.91
N GLN A 75 -35.20 -9.34 -3.88
CA GLN A 75 -34.33 -8.57 -2.99
C GLN A 75 -32.89 -8.59 -3.50
N ALA A 76 -32.28 -7.40 -3.64
CA ALA A 76 -30.87 -7.29 -3.98
C ALA A 76 -29.99 -7.59 -2.75
N VAL A 77 -28.96 -8.41 -2.96
CA VAL A 77 -27.91 -8.73 -1.98
C VAL A 77 -26.61 -8.09 -2.46
N ALA A 78 -26.00 -7.23 -1.65
CA ALA A 78 -24.72 -6.60 -1.98
C ALA A 78 -23.56 -7.51 -1.57
N ASP A 79 -22.59 -7.65 -2.46
CA ASP A 79 -21.26 -8.17 -2.14
C ASP A 79 -20.47 -7.08 -1.41
N VAL A 80 -20.14 -7.31 -0.14
CA VAL A 80 -19.47 -6.32 0.71
C VAL A 80 -18.07 -6.79 1.05
N VAL A 81 -17.08 -6.03 0.60
CA VAL A 81 -15.67 -6.35 0.83
C VAL A 81 -15.23 -5.73 2.15
N TYR A 82 -15.37 -6.48 3.24
CA TYR A 82 -14.94 -6.06 4.58
C TYR A 82 -13.51 -6.46 4.94
N ASN A 83 -12.79 -7.13 4.04
CA ASN A 83 -11.41 -7.55 4.31
C ASN A 83 -10.41 -6.41 4.16
N HIS A 84 -10.51 -5.65 3.06
CA HIS A 84 -9.47 -4.72 2.65
C HIS A 84 -10.02 -3.50 1.90
N ARG A 85 -9.15 -2.51 1.69
CA ARG A 85 -9.38 -1.33 0.86
C ARG A 85 -8.18 -1.04 -0.02
N ASP A 86 -8.40 -0.39 -1.17
CA ASP A 86 -7.34 -0.07 -2.12
C ASP A 86 -7.45 1.33 -2.72
N GLY A 87 -6.32 1.85 -3.18
CA GLY A 87 -6.25 3.09 -3.95
C GLY A 87 -6.40 4.37 -3.12
N GLY A 88 -6.05 4.32 -1.85
CA GLY A 88 -5.93 5.52 -0.99
C GLY A 88 -4.74 6.38 -1.41
N ASN A 89 -4.71 7.61 -0.91
CA ASN A 89 -3.55 8.48 -1.05
C ASN A 89 -2.42 8.03 -0.13
N ALA A 90 -1.19 8.41 -0.47
CA ALA A 90 -0.03 8.13 0.38
C ALA A 90 -0.08 8.99 1.65
N GLU A 91 0.14 8.36 2.80
CA GLU A 91 0.25 9.02 4.10
C GLU A 91 1.36 8.40 4.95
N ASN A 92 1.92 9.15 5.88
CA ASN A 92 2.89 8.60 6.84
C ASN A 92 2.22 7.60 7.76
N ASN A 93 2.83 6.41 7.88
CA ASN A 93 2.40 5.34 8.77
C ASN A 93 3.55 4.99 9.74
N PRO A 94 3.64 5.67 10.90
CA PRO A 94 4.63 5.35 11.94
C PRO A 94 4.50 3.92 12.46
N ALA A 95 3.30 3.35 12.48
CA ALA A 95 3.08 1.98 12.91
C ALA A 95 3.72 0.96 11.96
N LEU A 96 3.71 1.22 10.65
CA LEU A 96 4.45 0.43 9.66
C LEU A 96 5.97 0.56 9.86
N ARG A 97 6.47 1.78 10.06
CA ARG A 97 7.89 1.99 10.38
C ARG A 97 8.28 1.14 11.59
N ASP A 98 7.54 1.23 12.69
CA ASP A 98 7.85 0.50 13.92
C ASP A 98 7.71 -1.01 13.71
N TYR A 99 6.71 -1.45 12.93
CA TYR A 99 6.59 -2.86 12.52
C TYR A 99 7.87 -3.36 11.85
N ILE A 100 8.32 -2.69 10.78
CA ILE A 100 9.49 -3.10 9.99
C ILE A 100 10.79 -2.98 10.79
N THR A 101 10.98 -1.88 11.51
CA THR A 101 12.27 -1.53 12.10
C THR A 101 12.47 -2.06 13.51
N GLN A 102 11.38 -2.26 14.26
CA GLN A 102 11.44 -2.62 15.68
C GLN A 102 10.79 -3.98 15.95
N TYR A 103 9.54 -4.18 15.52
CA TYR A 103 8.72 -5.29 16.00
C TYR A 103 8.71 -6.55 15.14
N TYR A 104 9.19 -6.47 13.90
CA TYR A 104 9.29 -7.64 13.04
C TYR A 104 10.35 -8.61 13.58
N ASP A 105 9.92 -9.85 13.76
CA ASP A 105 10.73 -10.99 14.18
C ASP A 105 10.13 -12.29 13.62
N TYR A 106 10.94 -13.04 12.88
CA TYR A 106 10.53 -14.33 12.32
C TYR A 106 10.78 -15.50 13.28
N ASN A 107 11.57 -15.33 14.34
CA ASN A 107 12.02 -16.42 15.22
C ASN A 107 10.99 -16.84 16.29
N GLY A 108 9.73 -16.42 16.16
CA GLY A 108 8.64 -16.76 17.09
C GLY A 108 8.36 -18.27 17.19
N THR A 109 8.10 -18.76 18.40
CA THR A 109 8.00 -20.21 18.71
C THR A 109 6.60 -20.82 18.55
N THR A 110 5.57 -20.03 18.26
CA THR A 110 4.17 -20.51 18.18
C THR A 110 3.37 -20.03 16.97
N ILE A 111 3.63 -18.82 16.48
CA ILE A 111 2.90 -18.11 15.40
C ILE A 111 3.96 -17.22 14.69
N ARG A 112 4.01 -17.15 13.36
CA ARG A 112 5.15 -16.58 12.59
C ARG A 112 4.78 -15.24 11.93
N LYS A 113 5.44 -14.15 12.34
CA LYS A 113 5.22 -12.85 11.68
C LYS A 113 5.67 -12.87 10.22
N GLU A 114 4.80 -12.47 9.30
CA GLU A 114 5.15 -12.30 7.88
C GLU A 114 5.57 -10.87 7.57
N PRO A 115 6.59 -10.67 6.70
CA PRO A 115 7.07 -9.33 6.39
C PRO A 115 5.94 -8.53 5.76
N PHE A 116 5.88 -7.23 6.08
CA PHE A 116 4.93 -6.37 5.42
C PHE A 116 5.27 -6.31 3.92
N PRO A 117 4.29 -6.53 3.02
CA PRO A 117 4.51 -6.49 1.57
C PRO A 117 5.23 -5.20 1.11
N THR A 118 6.44 -5.35 0.58
CA THR A 118 7.34 -4.22 0.28
C THR A 118 6.90 -3.38 -0.91
N ASP A 119 6.02 -3.92 -1.73
CA ASP A 119 5.32 -3.23 -2.83
C ASP A 119 4.07 -2.45 -2.35
N ARG A 120 3.73 -2.50 -1.06
CA ARG A 120 2.58 -1.79 -0.45
C ARG A 120 2.98 -0.59 0.38
N TYR A 121 4.25 -0.20 0.37
CA TYR A 121 4.69 1.05 0.97
C TYR A 121 5.83 1.67 0.17
N ARG A 122 6.14 2.91 0.51
CA ARG A 122 7.38 3.57 0.09
C ARG A 122 8.06 4.19 1.30
N VAL A 123 9.37 4.36 1.21
CA VAL A 123 10.14 5.16 2.17
C VAL A 123 10.34 6.56 1.58
N VAL A 124 10.22 7.58 2.42
CA VAL A 124 10.29 8.99 2.02
C VAL A 124 11.24 9.75 2.93
N ILE A 125 12.20 10.44 2.33
CA ILE A 125 13.11 11.35 3.00
C ILE A 125 12.88 12.75 2.41
N PRO A 126 12.37 13.72 3.20
CA PRO A 126 12.27 15.10 2.75
C PRO A 126 13.66 15.65 2.47
N ILE A 127 13.87 16.27 1.31
CA ILE A 127 15.14 16.88 0.89
C ILE A 127 14.91 18.29 0.33
N GLY A 128 16.00 19.04 0.18
CA GLY A 128 15.97 20.43 -0.26
C GLY A 128 15.73 21.41 0.89
N SER A 129 15.14 22.56 0.55
CA SER A 129 14.96 23.71 1.44
C SER A 129 14.18 23.34 2.71
N GLY A 130 14.73 23.73 3.86
CA GLY A 130 14.16 23.43 5.18
C GLY A 130 14.60 22.08 5.75
N THR A 131 15.43 21.32 5.04
CA THR A 131 16.02 20.06 5.49
C THR A 131 17.55 20.19 5.51
N PRO A 132 18.28 19.33 6.25
CA PRO A 132 19.73 19.28 6.18
C PRO A 132 20.25 18.57 4.90
N PHE A 133 19.34 18.09 4.04
CA PHE A 133 19.64 17.24 2.89
C PHE A 133 19.50 18.01 1.59
N GLY A 134 20.50 17.93 0.73
CA GLY A 134 20.55 18.59 -0.57
C GLY A 134 21.44 17.81 -1.52
N PRO A 135 22.16 18.47 -2.44
CA PRO A 135 23.20 17.82 -3.22
C PRO A 135 24.27 17.21 -2.32
N GLY A 136 24.72 16.00 -2.65
CA GLY A 136 25.66 15.22 -1.86
C GLY A 136 25.47 13.72 -2.04
N ASP A 137 26.23 12.94 -1.29
CA ASP A 137 26.29 11.49 -1.36
C ASP A 137 25.49 10.86 -0.21
N PHE A 138 24.60 9.94 -0.53
CA PHE A 138 23.88 9.11 0.43
C PHE A 138 24.37 7.67 0.35
N TYR A 139 24.56 7.05 1.51
CA TYR A 139 24.93 5.64 1.63
C TYR A 139 23.85 4.94 2.46
N PHE A 140 23.00 4.17 1.78
CA PHE A 140 21.86 3.46 2.38
C PHE A 140 22.29 2.06 2.78
N LYS A 141 22.22 1.76 4.07
CA LYS A 141 22.54 0.44 4.63
C LYS A 141 21.28 -0.35 4.85
N ILE A 142 21.13 -1.44 4.11
CA ILE A 142 19.97 -2.32 4.10
C ILE A 142 20.37 -3.68 4.66
N SER A 143 19.54 -4.27 5.50
CA SER A 143 19.76 -5.63 6.01
C SER A 143 18.45 -6.32 6.36
N SER A 144 18.47 -7.65 6.49
CA SER A 144 17.36 -8.42 7.05
C SER A 144 17.10 -8.01 8.50
N LYS A 145 15.86 -7.66 8.84
CA LYS A 145 15.48 -7.30 10.21
C LYS A 145 15.59 -8.47 11.20
N SER A 146 15.25 -9.68 10.78
CA SER A 146 15.26 -10.88 11.62
C SER A 146 16.58 -11.65 11.56
N GLY A 147 17.37 -11.46 10.50
CA GLY A 147 18.57 -12.26 10.22
C GLY A 147 18.26 -13.75 10.01
N HIS A 148 17.00 -14.10 9.73
CA HIS A 148 16.61 -15.49 9.61
C HIS A 148 16.99 -16.05 8.23
N SER A 149 17.57 -17.26 8.23
CA SER A 149 18.07 -17.96 7.04
C SER A 149 17.09 -18.11 5.87
N ARG A 150 15.77 -18.00 6.12
CA ARG A 150 14.75 -18.02 5.04
C ARG A 150 14.90 -16.87 4.05
N PHE A 151 15.47 -15.75 4.50
CA PHE A 151 15.62 -14.56 3.71
C PHE A 151 16.98 -14.49 3.03
N HIS A 152 17.95 -15.30 3.44
CA HIS A 152 19.28 -15.31 2.82
C HIS A 152 19.20 -15.55 1.31
N ASN A 153 19.89 -14.70 0.55
CA ASN A 153 19.90 -14.67 -0.90
C ASN A 153 18.54 -14.47 -1.55
N LYS A 154 17.53 -13.98 -0.81
CA LYS A 154 16.24 -13.63 -1.42
C LYS A 154 16.39 -12.36 -2.21
N HIS A 155 15.97 -12.41 -3.48
CA HIS A 155 15.97 -11.25 -4.35
C HIS A 155 15.02 -10.16 -3.84
N TYR A 156 15.47 -8.92 -3.91
CA TYR A 156 14.66 -7.73 -3.80
C TYR A 156 15.20 -6.66 -4.76
N ARG A 157 14.36 -5.70 -5.11
CA ARG A 157 14.73 -4.63 -6.04
C ARG A 157 14.60 -3.30 -5.35
N VAL A 158 15.61 -2.45 -5.47
CA VAL A 158 15.58 -1.07 -4.97
C VAL A 158 15.39 -0.13 -6.14
N TYR A 159 14.49 0.83 -5.99
CA TYR A 159 14.28 1.91 -6.95
C TYR A 159 14.15 3.22 -6.19
N MET A 160 14.86 4.26 -6.64
CA MET A 160 14.83 5.57 -6.00
C MET A 160 14.42 6.65 -7.01
N GLN A 161 13.69 7.66 -6.56
CA GLN A 161 13.31 8.82 -7.38
C GLN A 161 13.12 10.07 -6.52
N THR A 162 13.15 11.23 -7.15
CA THR A 162 12.74 12.51 -6.52
C THR A 162 11.42 12.98 -7.10
N ASP A 163 10.84 14.07 -6.59
CA ASP A 163 9.71 14.76 -7.22
C ASP A 163 10.10 15.29 -8.61
N ARG A 164 11.40 15.50 -8.87
CA ARG A 164 11.93 15.99 -10.15
C ARG A 164 12.35 14.90 -11.12
N VAL A 165 12.98 13.83 -10.64
CA VAL A 165 13.55 12.75 -11.46
C VAL A 165 12.87 11.43 -11.13
N GLY A 166 11.97 11.00 -12.02
CA GLY A 166 11.31 9.69 -11.99
C GLY A 166 11.94 8.67 -12.95
N TRP A 167 11.15 7.66 -13.36
CA TRP A 167 11.58 6.55 -14.21
C TRP A 167 12.32 7.01 -15.48
N GLN A 168 13.52 6.47 -15.70
CA GLN A 168 14.39 6.85 -16.84
C GLN A 168 14.35 5.87 -18.01
N SER A 169 13.60 4.76 -17.90
CA SER A 169 13.54 3.72 -18.94
C SER A 169 14.89 3.12 -19.33
N LEU A 170 15.79 3.00 -18.34
CA LEU A 170 17.10 2.38 -18.49
C LEU A 170 17.06 0.91 -18.06
N THR A 171 17.96 0.10 -18.62
CA THR A 171 18.13 -1.30 -18.20
C THR A 171 18.48 -1.38 -16.72
N ASP A 172 17.85 -2.30 -16.00
CA ASP A 172 18.13 -2.55 -14.59
C ASP A 172 19.62 -2.81 -14.32
N LEU A 173 20.07 -2.43 -13.12
CA LEU A 173 21.38 -2.79 -12.57
C LEU A 173 21.28 -4.06 -11.74
N SER A 174 22.44 -4.64 -11.43
CA SER A 174 22.59 -5.70 -10.45
C SER A 174 23.75 -5.35 -9.53
N GLU A 175 23.58 -5.64 -8.25
CA GLU A 175 24.63 -5.45 -7.26
C GLU A 175 25.85 -6.34 -7.56
N SER A 176 26.97 -6.02 -6.93
CA SER A 176 28.15 -6.87 -6.85
C SER A 176 28.53 -7.12 -5.39
N GLU A 177 28.59 -8.39 -4.99
CA GLU A 177 29.02 -8.81 -3.65
C GLU A 177 30.54 -8.98 -3.52
N PRO A 178 31.15 -8.71 -2.35
CA PRO A 178 30.50 -8.18 -1.14
C PRO A 178 30.32 -6.66 -1.18
N ASN A 179 29.22 -6.16 -0.62
CA ASN A 179 28.81 -4.76 -0.72
C ASN A 179 28.47 -4.07 0.63
N GLY A 180 28.96 -4.58 1.75
CA GLY A 180 28.62 -4.09 3.09
C GLY A 180 29.16 -2.71 3.47
N GLY A 181 29.86 -2.04 2.55
CA GLY A 181 30.30 -0.67 2.71
C GLY A 181 31.46 -0.47 3.67
N GLY A 182 31.76 0.81 3.94
CA GLY A 182 32.95 1.22 4.69
C GLY A 182 33.01 0.68 6.13
N ASP A 183 31.86 0.54 6.80
CA ASP A 183 31.78 -0.02 8.15
C ASP A 183 32.21 -1.50 8.20
N CYS A 184 32.05 -2.21 7.08
CA CYS A 184 32.48 -3.59 6.90
C CYS A 184 33.88 -3.71 6.28
N GLY A 185 34.47 -2.60 5.81
CA GLY A 185 35.69 -2.63 5.00
C GLY A 185 35.48 -3.23 3.60
N GLU A 186 34.24 -3.19 3.12
CA GLU A 186 33.81 -3.69 1.81
C GLU A 186 33.47 -2.52 0.88
N SER A 187 33.34 -2.79 -0.42
CA SER A 187 32.81 -1.82 -1.38
C SER A 187 31.31 -1.58 -1.15
N ASN A 188 30.75 -0.61 -1.85
CA ASN A 188 29.29 -0.43 -2.00
C ASN A 188 28.90 -0.49 -3.48
N ASN A 189 27.60 -0.47 -3.76
CA ASN A 189 27.06 -0.42 -5.11
C ASN A 189 26.44 0.95 -5.42
N ASP A 190 26.82 1.56 -6.55
CA ASP A 190 26.19 2.79 -7.01
C ASP A 190 24.75 2.52 -7.48
N ILE A 191 23.81 3.32 -6.97
CA ILE A 191 22.41 3.36 -7.43
C ILE A 191 22.09 4.73 -8.01
N PHE A 192 21.18 4.76 -9.00
CA PHE A 192 20.83 5.98 -9.73
C PHE A 192 19.32 6.23 -9.67
N LEU A 193 18.93 7.50 -9.61
CA LEU A 193 17.52 7.88 -9.68
C LEU A 193 16.86 7.36 -10.95
N GLY A 194 15.63 6.89 -10.82
CA GLY A 194 14.81 6.45 -11.93
C GLY A 194 15.27 5.15 -12.59
N ARG A 195 16.12 4.37 -11.91
CA ARG A 195 16.66 3.08 -12.40
C ARG A 195 16.61 2.02 -11.31
N ASN A 196 16.24 0.81 -11.68
CA ASN A 196 16.19 -0.32 -10.74
C ASN A 196 17.59 -0.84 -10.42
N MET A 197 17.78 -1.27 -9.18
CA MET A 197 18.90 -2.07 -8.70
C MET A 197 18.38 -3.43 -8.22
N ASN A 198 18.82 -4.51 -8.86
CA ASN A 198 18.55 -5.88 -8.41
C ASN A 198 19.56 -6.28 -7.33
N ALA A 199 19.04 -6.70 -6.18
CA ALA A 199 19.81 -7.02 -5.00
C ALA A 199 19.32 -8.33 -4.35
N HIS A 200 20.10 -8.90 -3.45
CA HIS A 200 19.75 -10.09 -2.69
C HIS A 200 20.09 -9.87 -1.23
N ILE A 201 19.20 -10.29 -0.34
CA ILE A 201 19.47 -10.19 1.09
C ILE A 201 20.75 -10.93 1.41
N ASP A 202 21.68 -10.17 1.93
CA ASP A 202 23.02 -10.62 2.22
C ASP A 202 23.02 -11.76 3.26
N ALA A 203 23.77 -12.83 2.99
CA ALA A 203 23.69 -14.12 3.69
C ALA A 203 24.94 -14.48 4.50
N PHE A 204 26.05 -13.79 4.23
CA PHE A 204 27.37 -14.02 4.84
C PHE A 204 28.07 -12.67 5.05
N GLY A 205 29.25 -12.65 5.67
CA GLY A 205 29.96 -11.38 5.89
C GLY A 205 29.25 -10.46 6.89
N CYS A 206 29.06 -9.20 6.51
CA CYS A 206 28.41 -8.19 7.35
C CYS A 206 26.88 -8.16 7.26
N LEU A 207 26.27 -9.04 6.45
CA LEU A 207 24.81 -9.17 6.33
C LEU A 207 24.14 -7.83 5.98
N THR A 208 24.79 -7.06 5.12
CA THR A 208 24.47 -5.66 4.82
C THR A 208 24.70 -5.37 3.35
N ASP A 209 23.70 -4.78 2.74
CA ASP A 209 23.79 -4.15 1.43
C ASP A 209 23.95 -2.63 1.58
N GLU A 210 25.08 -2.07 1.14
CA GLU A 210 25.26 -0.61 1.06
C GLU A 210 25.10 -0.11 -0.38
N PHE A 211 24.13 0.80 -0.57
CA PHE A 211 23.93 1.49 -1.85
C PHE A 211 24.32 2.96 -1.76
N HIS A 212 25.14 3.41 -2.69
CA HIS A 212 25.60 4.79 -2.81
C HIS A 212 24.77 5.54 -3.86
N LEU A 213 24.13 6.63 -3.47
CA LEU A 213 23.38 7.54 -4.34
C LEU A 213 23.99 8.94 -4.28
N ASN A 214 24.54 9.41 -5.39
CA ASN A 214 24.92 10.81 -5.54
C ASN A 214 23.72 11.63 -6.04
N LEU A 215 23.40 12.72 -5.33
CA LEU A 215 22.39 13.71 -5.73
C LEU A 215 23.07 15.01 -6.13
N THR A 216 22.68 15.57 -7.28
CA THR A 216 23.13 16.88 -7.74
C THR A 216 22.00 17.90 -7.69
N ALA A 217 22.32 19.19 -7.82
CA ALA A 217 21.32 20.25 -7.90
C ALA A 217 20.34 20.09 -9.10
N ASN A 218 20.69 19.30 -10.12
CA ASN A 218 19.81 19.02 -11.25
C ASN A 218 18.73 17.97 -10.94
N ASP A 219 18.93 17.20 -9.87
CA ASP A 219 18.04 16.12 -9.46
C ASP A 219 16.93 16.60 -8.51
N LEU A 220 17.00 17.87 -8.07
CA LEU A 220 16.20 18.40 -6.97
C LEU A 220 15.33 19.59 -7.38
N ASN A 221 14.13 19.66 -6.83
CA ASN A 221 13.34 20.88 -6.66
C ASN A 221 13.77 21.64 -5.40
N THR A 222 13.28 22.88 -5.24
CA THR A 222 13.56 23.68 -4.01
C THR A 222 13.07 23.00 -2.74
N THR A 223 11.90 22.37 -2.78
CA THR A 223 11.39 21.47 -1.74
C THR A 223 11.05 20.18 -2.47
N ASP A 224 11.58 19.06 -1.99
CA ASP A 224 11.54 17.80 -2.71
C ASP A 224 11.51 16.63 -1.71
N ASN A 225 11.32 15.42 -2.21
CA ASN A 225 11.37 14.19 -1.46
C ASN A 225 12.16 13.14 -2.23
N LEU A 226 13.08 12.47 -1.56
CA LEU A 226 13.62 11.20 -2.05
C LEU A 226 12.64 10.09 -1.68
N TYR A 227 12.11 9.43 -2.70
CA TYR A 227 11.28 8.24 -2.55
C TYR A 227 12.10 7.00 -2.83
N ILE A 228 11.97 6.00 -1.98
CA ILE A 228 12.61 4.69 -2.12
C ILE A 228 11.49 3.65 -2.15
N TYR A 229 11.52 2.83 -3.20
CA TYR A 229 10.57 1.77 -3.46
C TYR A 229 11.30 0.44 -3.47
N TYR A 230 10.60 -0.58 -2.99
CA TYR A 230 11.10 -1.94 -2.96
C TYR A 230 10.20 -2.83 -3.81
N GLY A 231 10.80 -3.42 -4.84
CA GLY A 231 10.17 -4.48 -5.63
C GLY A 231 10.51 -5.84 -5.04
N ASN A 232 9.65 -6.81 -5.32
CA ASN A 232 9.90 -8.18 -4.93
C ASN A 232 9.51 -9.14 -6.06
N ASP A 233 10.46 -9.97 -6.46
CA ASP A 233 10.26 -10.95 -7.53
C ASP A 233 10.28 -12.41 -7.00
N GLU A 234 10.66 -12.66 -5.74
CA GLU A 234 10.82 -13.99 -5.12
C GLU A 234 10.12 -14.21 -3.76
N GLY A 235 9.04 -13.45 -3.52
CA GLY A 235 8.31 -13.41 -2.25
C GLY A 235 8.88 -12.41 -1.25
N TYR A 236 8.01 -11.73 -0.50
CA TYR A 236 8.37 -10.61 0.38
C TYR A 236 9.49 -10.95 1.37
N THR A 237 10.41 -10.01 1.54
CA THR A 237 11.58 -10.12 2.43
C THR A 237 11.48 -9.09 3.56
N ASP A 238 12.21 -9.32 4.64
CA ASP A 238 12.19 -8.47 5.83
C ASP A 238 13.31 -7.42 5.86
N HIS A 239 13.75 -6.97 4.69
CA HIS A 239 14.77 -5.95 4.62
C HIS A 239 14.29 -4.64 5.24
N ARG A 240 15.24 -3.90 5.78
CA ARG A 240 15.02 -2.54 6.27
C ARG A 240 16.23 -1.68 6.04
N ILE A 241 16.02 -0.39 5.92
CA ILE A 241 17.09 0.58 6.12
C ILE A 241 17.39 0.64 7.62
N TYR A 242 18.62 0.32 8.00
CA TYR A 242 19.06 0.40 9.40
C TYR A 242 20.07 1.52 9.66
N GLY A 243 20.63 2.10 8.59
CA GLY A 243 21.53 3.24 8.67
C GLY A 243 21.55 4.00 7.36
N ILE A 244 21.75 5.33 7.45
CA ILE A 244 22.05 6.17 6.29
C ILE A 244 23.18 7.11 6.71
N TRP A 245 24.26 7.11 5.96
CA TRP A 245 25.28 8.16 6.02
C TRP A 245 25.03 9.15 4.89
N TYR A 246 25.05 10.44 5.20
CA TYR A 246 24.92 11.50 4.21
C TYR A 246 26.15 12.41 4.27
N ASP A 247 26.79 12.61 3.13
CA ASP A 247 27.92 13.51 2.94
C ASP A 247 27.49 14.67 2.01
N PRO A 248 27.22 15.88 2.54
CA PRO A 248 26.75 16.99 1.72
C PRO A 248 27.83 17.47 0.75
N GLU A 249 27.41 17.94 -0.43
CA GLU A 249 28.34 18.59 -1.35
C GLU A 249 28.98 19.84 -0.70
N GLY A 250 30.31 19.87 -0.65
CA GLY A 250 31.07 21.01 -0.13
C GLY A 250 31.96 20.65 1.06
N PRO A 251 32.32 21.63 1.91
CA PRO A 251 33.29 21.43 2.98
C PRO A 251 32.69 20.87 4.28
N ALA A 252 31.36 20.73 4.34
CA ALA A 252 30.70 20.13 5.49
C ALA A 252 30.98 18.62 5.46
N GLY A 253 31.50 18.07 6.55
CA GLY A 253 31.71 16.62 6.64
C GLY A 253 30.39 15.87 6.80
N GLY A 254 30.37 14.63 6.31
CA GLY A 254 29.20 13.77 6.44
C GLY A 254 28.80 13.42 7.87
N PHE A 255 27.58 12.92 8.01
CA PHE A 255 26.97 12.54 9.27
C PHE A 255 25.93 11.42 9.11
N ASN A 256 25.63 10.73 10.21
CA ASN A 256 24.55 9.76 10.26
C ASN A 256 23.19 10.46 10.28
N VAL A 257 22.28 10.05 9.41
CA VAL A 257 20.90 10.52 9.38
C VAL A 257 20.12 9.96 10.57
N ASP A 258 19.39 10.82 11.28
CA ASP A 258 18.41 10.36 12.26
C ASP A 258 17.18 9.78 11.55
N LEU A 259 17.13 8.45 11.49
CA LEU A 259 16.07 7.73 10.79
C LEU A 259 14.68 8.00 11.39
N ASN A 260 14.57 8.24 12.70
CA ASN A 260 13.27 8.48 13.32
C ASN A 260 12.69 9.85 12.97
N THR A 261 13.56 10.81 12.70
CA THR A 261 13.17 12.19 12.37
C THR A 261 12.93 12.35 10.87
N TYR A 262 13.76 11.74 10.03
CA TYR A 262 13.81 12.06 8.60
C TYR A 262 13.34 10.95 7.66
N VAL A 263 13.27 9.70 8.12
CA VAL A 263 12.89 8.56 7.27
C VAL A 263 11.46 8.14 7.59
N ASN A 264 10.56 8.46 6.68
CA ASN A 264 9.13 8.18 6.82
C ASN A 264 8.75 6.96 5.99
N TYR A 265 7.86 6.13 6.52
CA TYR A 265 7.26 5.02 5.78
C TYR A 265 5.83 5.41 5.44
N GLN A 266 5.44 5.28 4.17
CA GLN A 266 4.11 5.68 3.71
C GLN A 266 3.32 4.51 3.13
N THR A 267 2.09 4.35 3.60
CA THR A 267 1.08 3.45 3.03
C THR A 267 0.08 4.23 2.20
N TYR A 268 -0.64 3.56 1.30
CA TYR A 268 -1.69 4.16 0.46
C TYR A 268 -3.07 3.98 1.10
N THR A 269 -3.19 4.43 2.36
CA THR A 269 -4.34 4.17 3.24
C THR A 269 -5.14 5.42 3.59
N ASP A 270 -4.79 6.57 3.03
CA ASP A 270 -5.55 7.80 3.23
C ASP A 270 -6.74 7.84 2.27
N PHE A 271 -7.91 7.55 2.82
CA PHE A 271 -9.20 7.62 2.15
C PHE A 271 -9.99 8.87 2.57
N SER A 272 -9.30 9.87 3.13
CA SER A 272 -9.89 11.18 3.34
C SER A 272 -10.03 11.94 2.01
N GLY A 273 -11.03 12.82 1.93
CA GLY A 273 -11.23 13.66 0.75
C GLY A 273 -11.71 12.93 -0.52
N LEU A 274 -12.23 11.70 -0.40
CA LEU A 274 -12.83 11.00 -1.53
C LEU A 274 -14.12 11.72 -2.03
N PRO A 275 -14.47 11.59 -3.32
CA PRO A 275 -15.60 12.31 -3.92
C PRO A 275 -16.95 12.11 -3.23
N SER A 276 -17.22 10.93 -2.65
CA SER A 276 -18.47 10.71 -1.91
C SER A 276 -18.58 11.54 -0.63
N GLY A 277 -17.46 12.06 -0.12
CA GLY A 277 -17.36 12.80 1.14
C GLY A 277 -17.63 11.94 2.38
N GLN A 278 -17.68 10.61 2.25
CA GLN A 278 -18.07 9.68 3.31
C GLN A 278 -17.09 8.52 3.45
N GLY A 279 -17.11 7.88 4.63
CA GLY A 279 -16.28 6.71 4.90
C GLY A 279 -14.79 6.99 4.91
N ALA A 280 -14.39 8.19 5.34
CA ALA A 280 -13.00 8.56 5.49
C ALA A 280 -12.28 7.60 6.45
N MET A 281 -11.08 7.20 6.07
CA MET A 281 -10.19 6.35 6.84
C MET A 281 -8.75 6.80 6.60
N ASN A 282 -7.88 6.42 7.52
CA ASN A 282 -6.43 6.59 7.47
C ASN A 282 -5.77 5.32 8.01
N PHE A 283 -4.44 5.29 8.13
CA PHE A 283 -3.68 4.10 8.52
C PHE A 283 -4.12 3.47 9.86
N GLU A 284 -4.76 4.24 10.76
CA GLU A 284 -5.28 3.72 12.03
C GLU A 284 -6.41 2.68 11.88
N HIS A 285 -6.99 2.58 10.69
CA HIS A 285 -8.05 1.64 10.35
C HIS A 285 -7.53 0.33 9.74
N PHE A 286 -6.22 0.24 9.48
CA PHE A 286 -5.58 -0.87 8.76
C PHE A 286 -4.51 -1.52 9.62
N LYS A 287 -4.02 -2.70 9.20
CA LYS A 287 -2.88 -3.37 9.85
C LYS A 287 -1.58 -3.07 9.07
N PRO A 288 -0.46 -2.71 9.74
CA PRO A 288 -0.35 -2.31 11.13
C PRO A 288 -0.90 -0.89 11.38
N ASN A 289 -1.36 -0.65 12.60
CA ASN A 289 -1.72 0.65 13.15
C ASN A 289 -1.07 0.88 14.53
N SER A 290 -1.25 2.07 15.09
CA SER A 290 -0.63 2.48 16.35
C SER A 290 -1.02 1.58 17.53
N ALA A 291 -2.16 0.91 17.47
CA ALA A 291 -2.60 0.01 18.53
C ALA A 291 -2.00 -1.40 18.42
N ASN A 292 -1.68 -1.87 17.20
CA ASN A 292 -1.36 -3.28 16.96
C ASN A 292 0.02 -3.59 16.36
N ALA A 293 0.82 -2.59 16.00
CA ALA A 293 2.12 -2.79 15.35
C ALA A 293 3.05 -3.79 16.06
N SER A 294 3.00 -3.91 17.39
CA SER A 294 3.86 -4.83 18.14
C SER A 294 3.42 -6.29 18.12
N TYR A 295 2.13 -6.56 17.86
CA TYR A 295 1.55 -7.91 17.98
C TYR A 295 0.74 -8.36 16.76
N THR A 296 0.53 -7.51 15.76
CA THR A 296 0.02 -7.98 14.46
C THR A 296 1.04 -8.93 13.84
N TRP A 297 0.55 -10.05 13.33
CA TRP A 297 1.39 -11.09 12.75
C TRP A 297 1.44 -11.00 11.23
N LEU A 298 0.46 -10.32 10.64
CA LEU A 298 0.26 -10.26 9.20
C LEU A 298 0.22 -11.66 8.56
N GLU A 299 -0.31 -12.67 9.25
CA GLU A 299 -0.30 -14.07 8.79
C GLU A 299 -1.69 -14.71 8.81
N GLY A 300 -1.93 -15.67 7.91
CA GLY A 300 -3.23 -16.35 7.79
C GLY A 300 -4.28 -15.51 7.06
N ASP A 301 -5.36 -16.16 6.62
CA ASP A 301 -6.35 -15.57 5.69
C ASP A 301 -7.00 -14.26 6.16
N TRP A 302 -7.01 -13.97 7.46
CA TRP A 302 -7.66 -12.80 8.07
C TRP A 302 -6.70 -11.68 8.49
N ASP A 303 -5.40 -11.93 8.41
CA ASP A 303 -4.33 -11.05 8.91
C ASP A 303 -3.26 -10.78 7.84
N TYR A 304 -3.09 -11.67 6.86
CA TYR A 304 -2.15 -11.51 5.75
C TYR A 304 -2.76 -10.65 4.64
N LEU A 305 -2.02 -9.61 4.21
CA LEU A 305 -2.37 -8.71 3.10
C LEU A 305 -2.33 -9.43 1.73
N TYR A 306 -3.17 -10.43 1.53
CA TYR A 306 -3.27 -11.21 0.29
C TYR A 306 -3.79 -10.37 -0.88
N PHE A 307 -4.62 -9.38 -0.58
CA PHE A 307 -5.28 -8.54 -1.58
C PHE A 307 -4.72 -7.11 -1.57
N PHE A 308 -5.14 -6.28 -0.62
CA PHE A 308 -4.76 -4.86 -0.52
C PHE A 308 -4.48 -4.51 0.95
N TYR A 309 -4.89 -3.33 1.41
CA TYR A 309 -4.71 -2.94 2.81
C TYR A 309 -5.82 -3.54 3.67
N ASP A 310 -5.44 -4.49 4.51
CA ASP A 310 -6.39 -5.17 5.39
C ASP A 310 -6.86 -4.25 6.51
N TYR A 311 -8.17 -4.20 6.67
CA TYR A 311 -8.79 -3.50 7.77
C TYR A 311 -8.39 -4.15 9.10
N ASP A 312 -8.16 -3.32 10.11
CA ASP A 312 -8.17 -3.80 11.48
C ASP A 312 -9.59 -3.77 12.04
N GLN A 313 -10.30 -4.88 11.84
CA GLN A 313 -11.69 -5.06 12.28
C GLN A 313 -11.83 -5.15 13.82
N ASP A 314 -10.73 -5.33 14.57
CA ASP A 314 -10.74 -5.28 16.03
C ASP A 314 -10.82 -3.84 16.56
N ARG A 315 -10.50 -2.85 15.72
CA ARG A 315 -10.64 -1.43 16.05
C ARG A 315 -12.10 -1.01 15.94
N GLN A 316 -12.60 -0.37 17.00
CA GLN A 316 -13.96 0.17 17.01
C GLN A 316 -14.16 1.21 15.88
N ILE A 317 -13.16 2.07 15.65
CA ILE A 317 -13.21 3.10 14.59
C ILE A 317 -13.42 2.49 13.20
N THR A 318 -12.79 1.35 12.91
CA THR A 318 -12.95 0.63 11.65
C THR A 318 -14.34 0.03 11.53
N ARG A 319 -14.81 -0.66 12.58
CA ARG A 319 -16.17 -1.23 12.61
C ARG A 319 -17.24 -0.16 12.47
N ASP A 320 -17.06 1.01 13.06
CA ASP A 320 -18.03 2.09 12.98
C ASP A 320 -18.22 2.58 11.55
N VAL A 321 -17.13 2.78 10.80
CA VAL A 321 -17.19 3.19 9.39
C VAL A 321 -17.81 2.08 8.53
N LEU A 322 -17.38 0.83 8.69
CA LEU A 322 -17.91 -0.30 7.90
C LEU A 322 -19.41 -0.52 8.19
N ASN A 323 -19.83 -0.44 9.45
CA ASN A 323 -21.24 -0.54 9.84
C ASN A 323 -22.08 0.64 9.31
N ALA A 324 -21.52 1.85 9.28
CA ALA A 324 -22.19 3.00 8.69
C ALA A 324 -22.41 2.80 7.18
N TRP A 325 -21.44 2.20 6.49
CA TRP A 325 -21.57 1.86 5.08
C TRP A 325 -22.64 0.80 4.84
N SER A 326 -22.69 -0.27 5.65
CA SER A 326 -23.76 -1.28 5.59
C SER A 326 -25.14 -0.67 5.79
N LYS A 327 -25.26 0.25 6.76
CA LYS A 327 -26.53 0.95 7.03
C LYS A 327 -26.94 1.78 5.81
N TRP A 328 -26.02 2.53 5.21
CA TRP A 328 -26.28 3.33 4.01
C TRP A 328 -26.71 2.46 2.82
N LEU A 329 -26.04 1.33 2.57
CA LEU A 329 -26.48 0.38 1.53
C LEU A 329 -27.93 -0.09 1.76
N TRP A 330 -28.29 -0.35 3.02
CA TRP A 330 -29.65 -0.73 3.38
C TRP A 330 -30.66 0.40 3.21
N THR A 331 -30.38 1.57 3.77
CA THR A 331 -31.34 2.69 3.87
C THR A 331 -31.46 3.48 2.58
N ASP A 332 -30.34 3.78 1.94
CA ASP A 332 -30.26 4.75 0.84
C ASP A 332 -30.22 4.05 -0.52
N VAL A 333 -29.49 2.94 -0.65
CA VAL A 333 -29.38 2.20 -1.92
C VAL A 333 -30.52 1.19 -2.10
N GLY A 334 -31.10 0.69 -1.00
CA GLY A 334 -32.21 -0.26 -1.03
C GLY A 334 -31.80 -1.73 -1.05
N ILE A 335 -30.57 -2.04 -0.64
CA ILE A 335 -30.06 -3.40 -0.47
C ILE A 335 -30.78 -4.11 0.70
N ARG A 336 -31.02 -5.42 0.58
CA ARG A 336 -31.75 -6.23 1.58
C ARG A 336 -31.02 -7.49 2.02
N GLY A 337 -29.75 -7.63 1.64
CA GLY A 337 -28.85 -8.65 2.17
C GLY A 337 -27.39 -8.28 1.90
N PHE A 338 -26.48 -8.86 2.67
CA PHE A 338 -25.04 -8.70 2.53
C PHE A 338 -24.41 -10.08 2.36
N ARG A 339 -23.47 -10.18 1.44
CA ARG A 339 -22.63 -11.37 1.23
C ARG A 339 -21.19 -11.03 1.56
#